data_AF-A0A1V5UUB2-F1
#
_entry.id   AF-A0A1V5UUB2-F1
#
_cell.length_a   1.000
_cell.length_b   1.000
_cell.length_c   1.000
_cell.angle_alpha   90.00
_cell.angle_beta   90.00
_cell.angle_gamma   90.00
#
_symmetry.space_group_name_H-M   'P 1'
#
loop_
_entity.id
_entity.type
_entity.pdbx_description
1 polymer ?
#
loop_
_entity_poly.entity_id
_entity_poly.type
_entity_poly.pdbx_seq_one_letter_code
_entity_poly.pdbx_strand_id
1 'polypeptide(L)'
;MDILLPKEVGSRIKWARRVVDWLEGRFEMWGKPDFDVKSAIFWEMMFDVIKVWQNLYPKELDDWQHNRKIDLSSEKSLSELVKGGLKKSVGYPQHLYQIMRLYWPKGKFSSHEFARQFGERFPMFRNSNYS
;
A
#
# COMPACT_ATOMS: atom_id res chain seq x y z
N MET A 1 10.97 11.60 34.94
CA MET A 1 10.18 10.36 34.91
C MET A 1 10.56 9.61 33.66
N ASP A 2 11.45 8.63 33.78
CA ASP A 2 11.81 7.75 32.66
C ASP A 2 10.68 6.75 32.42
N ILE A 3 9.98 6.91 31.30
CA ILE A 3 8.99 5.94 30.85
C ILE A 3 9.76 4.72 30.34
N LEU A 4 9.96 3.74 31.22
CA LEU A 4 10.48 2.43 30.84
C LEU A 4 9.44 1.75 29.95
N LEU A 5 9.61 1.91 28.63
CA LEU A 5 8.81 1.18 27.65
C LEU A 5 9.00 -0.33 27.87
N PRO A 6 7.92 -1.13 27.83
CA PRO A 6 8.00 -2.58 27.97
C PRO A 6 9.02 -3.17 26.99
N LYS A 7 9.79 -4.19 27.42
CA LYS A 7 10.83 -4.83 26.59
C LYS A 7 10.33 -5.28 25.20
N GLU A 8 9.05 -5.64 25.11
CA GLU A 8 8.36 -6.01 23.87
C GLU A 8 8.20 -4.83 22.90
N VAL A 9 7.94 -3.64 23.43
CA VAL A 9 7.86 -2.39 22.66
C VAL A 9 9.25 -2.02 22.12
N GLY A 10 10.29 -2.15 22.96
CA GLY A 10 11.67 -1.94 22.52
C GLY A 10 12.13 -2.91 21.42
N SER A 11 11.67 -4.15 21.45
CA SER A 11 11.96 -5.16 20.41
C SER A 11 11.26 -4.83 19.08
N ARG A 12 9.97 -4.46 19.13
CA ARG A 12 9.21 -4.05 17.94
C ARG A 12 9.75 -2.79 17.28
N ILE A 13 10.17 -1.80 18.07
CA ILE A 13 10.78 -0.56 17.54
C ILE A 13 12.09 -0.87 16.81
N LYS A 14 12.97 -1.70 17.41
CA LYS A 14 14.22 -2.10 16.76
C LYS A 14 13.99 -2.89 15.48
N TRP A 15 12.98 -3.75 15.45
CA TRP A 15 12.61 -4.49 14.25
C TRP A 15 12.06 -3.58 13.16
N ALA A 16 11.14 -2.67 13.50
CA ALA A 16 10.58 -1.70 12.56
C ALA A 16 11.68 -0.81 11.96
N ARG A 17 12.63 -0.35 12.78
CA ARG A 17 13.82 0.38 12.34
C ARG A 17 14.59 -0.41 11.27
N ARG A 18 14.92 -1.68 11.54
CA ARG A 18 15.67 -2.53 10.58
C ARG A 18 14.93 -2.71 9.25
N VAL A 19 13.61 -2.84 9.28
CA VAL A 19 12.79 -3.00 8.07
C VAL A 19 12.80 -1.71 7.25
N VAL A 20 12.72 -0.54 7.90
CA VAL A 20 12.85 0.77 7.25
C VAL A 20 14.26 0.98 6.70
N ASP A 21 15.30 0.74 7.50
CA ASP A 21 16.70 0.86 7.09
C ASP A 21 17.00 -0.05 5.88
N TRP A 22 16.42 -1.24 5.82
CA TRP A 22 16.53 -2.14 4.68
C TRP A 22 15.86 -1.56 3.41
N LEU A 23 14.68 -0.97 3.53
CA LEU A 23 13.99 -0.33 2.41
C LEU A 23 14.76 0.89 1.90
N GLU A 24 15.33 1.68 2.80
CA GLU A 24 16.19 2.82 2.46
C GLU A 24 17.43 2.35 1.70
N GLY A 25 18.12 1.31 2.18
CA GLY A 25 19.29 0.74 1.49
C GLY A 25 18.96 0.22 0.10
N ARG A 26 17.78 -0.40 -0.09
CA ARG A 26 17.29 -0.79 -1.42
C ARG A 26 17.06 0.44 -2.29
N PHE A 27 16.38 1.46 -1.79
CA PHE A 27 16.10 2.67 -2.54
C PHE A 27 17.39 3.39 -2.98
N GLU A 28 18.42 3.39 -2.14
CA GLU A 28 19.74 3.91 -2.47
C GLU A 28 20.47 3.08 -3.52
N MET A 29 20.47 1.75 -3.41
CA MET A 29 21.07 0.85 -4.41
C MET A 29 20.50 1.05 -5.82
N TRP A 30 19.19 1.30 -5.92
CA TRP A 30 18.50 1.51 -7.19
C TRP A 30 18.55 2.97 -7.69
N GLY A 31 19.22 3.86 -6.96
CA GLY A 31 19.37 5.27 -7.37
C GLY A 31 18.10 6.11 -7.25
N LYS A 32 17.17 5.74 -6.36
CA LYS A 32 15.91 6.47 -6.10
C LYS A 32 15.07 6.63 -7.38
N PRO A 33 14.51 5.53 -7.92
CA PRO A 33 13.79 5.57 -9.19
C PRO A 33 12.66 6.59 -9.17
N ASP A 34 12.48 7.30 -10.27
CA ASP A 34 11.36 8.22 -10.45
C ASP A 34 10.00 7.49 -10.39
N PHE A 35 8.94 8.27 -10.21
CA PHE A 35 7.58 7.75 -10.35
C PHE A 35 7.30 7.46 -11.84
N ASP A 36 7.57 6.23 -12.27
CA ASP A 36 7.31 5.77 -13.63
C ASP A 36 6.67 4.37 -13.63
N VAL A 37 5.38 4.33 -14.00
CA VAL A 37 4.60 3.09 -14.09
C VAL A 37 5.06 2.15 -15.21
N LYS A 38 5.95 2.59 -16.11
CA LYS A 38 6.56 1.75 -17.15
C LYS A 38 7.91 1.17 -16.70
N SER A 39 8.49 1.70 -15.62
CA SER A 39 9.79 1.26 -15.11
C SER A 39 9.67 -0.03 -14.30
N ALA A 40 10.46 -1.04 -14.64
CA ALA A 40 10.55 -2.28 -13.86
C ALA A 40 11.11 -2.01 -12.44
N ILE A 41 12.10 -1.12 -12.33
CA ILE A 41 12.73 -0.76 -11.05
C ILE A 41 11.72 -0.08 -10.12
N PHE A 42 10.84 0.77 -10.67
CA PHE A 42 9.74 1.36 -9.90
C PHE A 42 8.85 0.28 -9.27
N TRP A 43 8.49 -0.75 -10.04
CA TRP A 43 7.63 -1.83 -9.54
C TRP A 43 8.34 -2.75 -8.54
N GLU A 44 9.63 -3.02 -8.71
CA GLU A 44 10.44 -3.73 -7.71
C GLU A 44 10.48 -2.96 -6.39
N MET A 45 10.71 -1.64 -6.43
CA MET A 45 10.66 -0.80 -5.23
C MET A 45 9.25 -0.74 -4.62
N MET A 46 8.21 -0.70 -5.44
CA MET A 46 6.82 -0.73 -4.95
C MET A 46 6.50 -2.06 -4.25
N PHE A 47 7.04 -3.18 -4.75
CA PHE A 47 6.91 -4.49 -4.10
C PHE A 47 7.59 -4.51 -2.73
N ASP A 48 8.79 -3.94 -2.64
CA ASP A 48 9.52 -3.78 -1.38
C ASP A 48 8.76 -2.87 -0.40
N VAL A 49 8.17 -1.77 -0.87
CA VAL A 49 7.29 -0.88 -0.08
C VAL A 49 6.08 -1.64 0.48
N ILE A 50 5.41 -2.47 -0.33
CA ILE A 50 4.24 -3.23 0.11
C ILE A 50 4.63 -4.28 1.14
N LYS A 51 5.76 -4.99 0.94
CA LYS A 51 6.27 -5.93 1.94
C LYS A 51 6.55 -5.23 3.27
N VAL A 52 7.18 -4.07 3.23
CA VAL A 52 7.48 -3.28 4.43
C VAL A 52 6.19 -2.87 5.12
N TRP A 53 5.19 -2.39 4.38
CA TRP A 53 3.87 -2.07 4.93
C TRP A 53 3.20 -3.27 5.58
N GLN A 54 3.15 -4.44 4.90
CA GLN A 54 2.55 -5.66 5.44
C GLN A 54 3.22 -6.11 6.75
N ASN A 55 4.54 -5.93 6.84
CA ASN A 55 5.32 -6.26 8.03
C ASN A 55 5.06 -5.27 9.17
N LEU A 56 5.09 -3.97 8.89
CA LEU A 56 4.95 -2.94 9.91
C LEU A 56 3.52 -2.79 10.43
N TYR A 57 2.52 -3.05 9.58
CA TYR A 57 1.11 -2.79 9.85
C TYR A 57 0.22 -4.03 9.59
N PRO A 58 0.49 -5.17 10.24
CA PRO A 58 -0.24 -6.41 9.98
C PRO A 58 -1.74 -6.29 10.32
N LYS A 59 -2.10 -5.52 11.36
CA LYS A 59 -3.50 -5.27 11.69
C LYS A 59 -4.23 -4.48 10.59
N GLU A 60 -3.57 -3.47 10.01
CA GLU A 60 -4.16 -2.69 8.92
C GLU A 60 -4.32 -3.55 7.66
N LEU A 61 -3.38 -4.48 7.41
CA LEU A 61 -3.51 -5.47 6.36
C LEU A 61 -4.72 -6.39 6.58
N ASP A 62 -4.89 -6.93 7.79
CA ASP A 62 -6.02 -7.79 8.14
C ASP A 62 -7.35 -7.04 7.97
N ASP A 63 -7.44 -5.83 8.53
CA ASP A 63 -8.62 -4.97 8.40
C ASP A 63 -8.91 -4.64 6.92
N TRP A 64 -7.87 -4.35 6.13
CA TRP A 64 -7.99 -4.10 4.70
C TRP A 64 -8.55 -5.32 3.97
N GLN A 65 -7.96 -6.50 4.16
CA GLN A 65 -8.40 -7.73 3.50
C GLN A 65 -9.83 -8.12 3.91
N HIS A 66 -10.17 -7.96 5.18
CA HIS A 66 -11.51 -8.21 5.69
C HIS A 66 -12.55 -7.28 5.05
N ASN A 67 -12.28 -5.97 5.06
CA ASN A 67 -13.17 -4.97 4.46
C ASN A 67 -13.31 -5.15 2.95
N ARG A 68 -12.21 -5.48 2.25
CA ARG A 68 -12.25 -5.78 0.80
C ARG A 68 -13.07 -7.02 0.50
N LYS A 69 -12.97 -8.07 1.31
CA LYS A 69 -13.79 -9.28 1.16
C LYS A 69 -15.27 -8.96 1.35
N ILE A 70 -15.62 -8.15 2.36
CA ILE A 70 -16.98 -7.66 2.58
C ILE A 70 -17.43 -6.87 1.34
N ASP A 71 -16.67 -5.87 0.92
CA ASP A 71 -16.95 -5.02 -0.25
C ASP A 71 -17.24 -5.83 -1.52
N LEU A 72 -16.39 -6.83 -1.82
CA LEU A 72 -16.54 -7.70 -2.98
C LEU A 72 -17.72 -8.66 -2.84
N SER A 73 -17.99 -9.16 -1.63
CA SER A 73 -19.17 -10.00 -1.35
C SER A 73 -20.47 -9.20 -1.33
N SER A 74 -20.38 -7.90 -1.03
CA SER A 74 -21.46 -6.94 -1.00
C SER A 74 -21.57 -6.14 -2.29
N GLU A 75 -20.88 -6.53 -3.37
CA GLU A 75 -21.22 -6.12 -4.75
C GLU A 75 -22.61 -6.67 -5.10
N LYS A 76 -23.63 -6.26 -4.35
CA LYS A 76 -25.00 -6.16 -4.81
C LYS A 76 -24.95 -5.24 -6.02
N SER A 77 -25.09 -5.88 -7.18
CA SER A 77 -25.33 -5.32 -8.50
C SER A 77 -24.54 -4.03 -8.80
N LEU A 78 -23.46 -4.16 -9.58
CA LEU A 78 -22.78 -3.02 -10.23
C LEU A 78 -23.74 -1.98 -10.85
N SER A 79 -24.97 -2.37 -11.19
CA SER A 79 -26.06 -1.49 -11.62
C SER A 79 -26.55 -0.45 -10.60
N GLU A 80 -26.48 -0.72 -9.30
CA GLU A 80 -26.98 0.21 -8.25
C GLU A 80 -25.94 1.29 -7.90
N LEU A 81 -24.65 0.96 -7.90
CA LEU A 81 -23.57 1.93 -7.60
C LEU A 81 -23.32 2.91 -8.74
N VAL A 82 -23.50 2.50 -10.00
CA VAL A 82 -23.36 3.38 -11.19
C VAL A 82 -24.44 4.47 -11.22
N LYS A 83 -25.64 4.20 -10.71
CA LYS A 83 -26.73 5.20 -10.59
C LYS A 83 -26.46 6.27 -9.54
N GLY A 84 -25.57 6.01 -8.57
CA GLY A 84 -25.23 6.95 -7.49
C GLY A 84 -24.10 7.93 -7.81
N GLY A 85 -23.47 7.87 -8.99
CA GLY A 85 -22.37 8.78 -9.37
C GLY A 85 -21.07 8.63 -8.55
N LEU A 86 -21.03 7.71 -7.59
CA LEU A 86 -19.89 7.46 -6.72
C LEU A 86 -18.89 6.56 -7.45
N LYS A 87 -17.95 7.16 -8.19
CA LYS A 87 -16.72 6.46 -8.57
C LYS A 87 -16.02 6.02 -7.27
N LYS A 88 -16.02 4.73 -6.95
CA LYS A 88 -15.15 4.17 -5.91
C LYS A 88 -13.71 4.47 -6.31
N SER A 89 -13.11 5.52 -5.72
CA SER A 89 -11.66 5.70 -5.83
C SER A 89 -10.99 4.47 -5.25
N VAL A 90 -9.88 4.02 -5.84
CA VAL A 90 -8.99 3.08 -5.15
C VAL A 90 -8.57 3.74 -3.84
N GLY A 91 -9.19 3.30 -2.75
CA GLY A 91 -8.69 3.61 -1.42
C GLY A 91 -7.39 2.84 -1.26
N TYR A 92 -6.39 3.45 -0.65
CA TYR A 92 -5.22 2.75 -0.18
C TYR A 92 -5.30 2.68 1.35
N PRO A 93 -4.75 1.64 2.00
CA PRO A 93 -4.43 1.71 3.41
C PRO A 93 -3.65 2.99 3.70
N GLN A 94 -3.95 3.62 4.83
CA GLN A 94 -3.44 4.96 5.13
C GLN A 94 -1.91 4.95 5.26
N HIS A 95 -1.35 3.98 5.98
CA HIS A 95 0.11 3.92 6.15
C HIS A 95 0.81 3.53 4.86
N LEU A 96 0.21 2.68 4.04
CA LEU A 96 0.75 2.36 2.72
C LEU A 96 0.87 3.62 1.85
N TYR A 97 -0.20 4.43 1.80
CA TYR A 97 -0.19 5.68 1.06
C TYR A 97 0.87 6.66 1.59
N GLN A 98 1.04 6.75 2.91
CA GLN A 98 2.09 7.56 3.53
C GLN A 98 3.49 7.11 3.11
N ILE A 99 3.78 5.81 3.17
CA ILE A 99 5.09 5.27 2.74
C ILE A 99 5.33 5.58 1.26
N MET A 100 4.34 5.33 0.40
CA MET A 100 4.44 5.65 -1.03
C MET A 100 4.72 7.14 -1.27
N ARG A 101 4.11 8.04 -0.51
CA ARG A 101 4.32 9.50 -0.62
C ARG A 101 5.67 9.97 -0.07
N LEU A 102 6.29 9.23 0.85
CA LEU A 102 7.66 9.51 1.29
C LEU A 102 8.67 9.28 0.17
N TYR A 103 8.54 8.15 -0.55
CA TYR A 103 9.46 7.78 -1.63
C TYR A 103 9.16 8.49 -2.95
N TRP A 104 7.87 8.73 -3.25
CA TRP A 104 7.45 9.50 -4.43
C TRP A 104 6.47 10.62 -4.06
N PRO A 105 6.97 11.76 -3.53
CA PRO A 105 6.13 12.88 -3.08
C PRO A 105 5.28 13.51 -4.19
N LYS A 106 5.75 13.41 -5.45
CA LYS A 106 5.04 13.91 -6.64
C LYS A 106 4.33 12.79 -7.41
N GLY A 107 4.31 11.57 -6.88
CA GLY A 107 3.71 10.41 -7.54
C GLY A 107 2.20 10.56 -7.75
N LYS A 108 1.73 10.22 -8.95
CA LYS A 108 0.31 10.28 -9.34
C LYS A 108 -0.42 8.98 -8.99
N PHE A 109 -0.48 8.67 -7.70
CA PHE A 109 -1.10 7.44 -7.18
C PHE A 109 -2.63 7.36 -7.39
N SER A 110 -3.28 8.48 -7.71
CA SER A 110 -4.70 8.52 -8.09
C SER A 110 -4.93 8.38 -9.60
N SER A 111 -3.87 8.29 -10.41
CA SER A 111 -4.03 8.15 -11.86
C SER A 111 -4.64 6.79 -12.19
N HIS A 112 -5.54 6.77 -13.18
CA HIS A 112 -6.17 5.54 -13.64
C HIS A 112 -5.14 4.50 -14.12
N GLU A 113 -4.07 4.97 -14.78
CA GLU A 113 -2.98 4.11 -15.25
C GLU A 113 -2.26 3.42 -14.09
N PHE A 114 -1.89 4.17 -13.04
CA PHE A 114 -1.29 3.60 -11.85
C PHE A 114 -2.25 2.62 -11.17
N ALA A 115 -3.49 3.05 -10.89
CA ALA A 115 -4.50 2.24 -10.24
C ALA A 115 -4.73 0.89 -10.94
N ARG A 116 -4.85 0.90 -12.27
CA ARG A 116 -5.00 -0.32 -13.08
C ARG A 116 -3.80 -1.25 -12.94
N GLN A 117 -2.60 -0.72 -13.20
CA GLN A 117 -1.37 -1.50 -13.15
C GLN A 117 -1.03 -2.01 -11.74
N PHE A 118 -1.38 -1.23 -10.72
CA PHE A 118 -1.21 -1.56 -9.32
C PHE A 118 -2.16 -2.69 -8.92
N GLY A 119 -3.45 -2.62 -9.28
CA GLY A 119 -4.40 -3.70 -9.05
C GLY A 119 -4.08 -4.98 -9.83
N GLU A 120 -3.51 -4.86 -11.04
CA GLU A 120 -3.04 -6.02 -11.80
C GLU A 120 -1.91 -6.76 -11.08
N ARG A 121 -0.90 -6.03 -10.59
CA ARG A 121 0.28 -6.57 -9.89
C ARG A 121 0.01 -6.98 -8.44
N PHE A 122 -0.92 -6.32 -7.78
CA PHE A 122 -1.28 -6.54 -6.39
C PHE A 122 -2.79 -6.79 -6.27
N PRO A 123 -3.25 -8.04 -6.52
CA PRO A 123 -4.66 -8.36 -6.61
C PRO A 123 -5.50 -7.98 -5.38
N MET A 124 -4.87 -7.91 -4.19
CA MET A 124 -5.53 -7.47 -2.94
C MET A 124 -6.01 -6.00 -2.95
N PHE A 125 -5.60 -5.21 -3.94
CA PHE A 125 -6.05 -3.84 -4.16
C PHE A 125 -6.95 -3.69 -5.40
N ARG A 126 -7.35 -4.79 -6.05
CA ARG A 126 -8.33 -4.70 -7.15
C ARG A 126 -9.65 -4.19 -6.62
N ASN A 127 -10.19 -3.17 -7.28
CA ASN A 127 -11.42 -2.51 -6.89
C ASN A 127 -12.69 -3.23 -7.34
N SER A 128 -12.61 -4.10 -8.34
CA SER A 128 -13.74 -4.84 -8.94
C SER A 128 -13.34 -6.27 -9.28
N ASN A 129 -14.33 -7.17 -9.29
CA ASN A 129 -14.17 -8.54 -9.82
C ASN A 129 -14.12 -8.58 -11.36
N TYR A 130 -14.58 -7.52 -12.03
CA TYR A 130 -14.57 -7.40 -13.48
C TYR A 130 -13.32 -6.63 -13.90
N SER A 131 -12.42 -7.33 -14.59
CA SER A 131 -11.25 -6.79 -15.28
C SER A 131 -11.63 -6.26 -16.65
#